data_AF-A0A9D9W9A2-F1
#
_entry.id   AF-A0A9D9W9A2-F1
#
_cell.length_a   1.000
_cell.length_b   1.000
_cell.length_c   1.000
_cell.angle_alpha   90.00
_cell.angle_beta   90.00
_cell.angle_gamma   90.00
#
_symmetry.space_group_name_H-M   'P 1'
#
loop_
_entity.id
_entity.type
_entity.pdbx_description
1 polymer ?
#
loop_
_entity_poly.entity_id
_entity_poly.type
_entity_poly.pdbx_seq_one_letter_code
_entity_poly.pdbx_strand_id
1 'polypeptide(L)'
;KDQSYVLWGVSQSSLARTILPLGGLTKARIREMATERGFVDLVNKSESYEICFVPDNDYRGFLKRRLPELEAEVAGGNFVDVAGKVIGKHEGYPFYTVGQRKGLGKAFGFPAYVIEIRKETNEVVIGQIEDLNRTGMWVGQLNMQKYAEIPEAGLETITKVRYKDAGTDAIIHQFADKIKVDFHDAVSGIAPGQAAVFYEGNDVVGGGWILKSYQQGSVFENYQSFEVNKA
;
A
#
# COMPACT_ATOMS: atom_id res chain seq x y z
N LYS A 1 12.39 -16.03 1.62
CA LYS A 1 11.25 -15.11 1.79
C LYS A 1 11.44 -14.07 0.71
N ASP A 2 10.43 -13.83 -0.11
CA ASP A 2 10.50 -12.84 -1.18
C ASP A 2 10.46 -11.42 -0.60
N GLN A 3 11.29 -10.54 -1.14
CA GLN A 3 11.38 -9.12 -0.79
C GLN A 3 11.35 -8.21 -2.04
N SER A 4 11.08 -8.76 -3.22
CA SER A 4 10.95 -8.02 -4.47
C SER A 4 9.96 -6.84 -4.36
N TYR A 5 8.86 -7.03 -3.61
CA TYR A 5 7.86 -5.98 -3.38
C TYR A 5 8.47 -4.72 -2.79
N VAL A 6 9.49 -4.77 -1.92
CA VAL A 6 10.09 -3.54 -1.36
C VAL A 6 11.17 -2.94 -2.26
N LEU A 7 11.65 -3.69 -3.25
CA LEU A 7 12.68 -3.27 -4.19
C LEU A 7 12.11 -2.61 -5.45
N TRP A 8 10.79 -2.58 -5.61
CA TRP A 8 10.14 -1.99 -6.79
C TRP A 8 10.58 -0.56 -7.10
N GLY A 9 10.91 0.23 -6.07
CA GLY A 9 11.34 1.63 -6.18
C GLY A 9 12.82 1.83 -6.51
N VAL A 10 13.61 0.77 -6.63
CA VAL A 10 15.02 0.87 -7.03
C VAL A 10 15.10 1.11 -8.53
N SER A 11 15.88 2.09 -9.00
CA SER A 11 15.99 2.33 -10.44
C SER A 11 16.62 1.14 -11.18
N GLN A 12 16.25 0.93 -12.44
CA GLN A 12 16.82 -0.16 -13.23
C GLN A 12 18.34 -0.04 -13.39
N SER A 13 18.88 1.18 -13.50
CA SER A 13 20.34 1.45 -13.50
C SER A 13 21.05 1.07 -12.20
N SER A 14 20.33 1.07 -11.08
CA SER A 14 20.85 0.63 -9.78
C SER A 14 20.73 -0.89 -9.64
N LEU A 15 19.62 -1.48 -10.09
CA LEU A 15 19.44 -2.94 -10.13
C LEU A 15 20.48 -3.63 -11.00
N ALA A 16 20.83 -3.06 -12.15
CA ALA A 16 21.87 -3.59 -13.04
C ALA A 16 23.26 -3.70 -12.37
N ARG A 17 23.48 -3.00 -11.26
CA ARG A 17 24.72 -3.00 -10.48
C ARG A 17 24.56 -3.68 -9.11
N THR A 18 23.41 -4.29 -8.86
CA THR A 18 23.06 -4.92 -7.58
C THR A 18 23.25 -6.43 -7.66
N ILE A 19 23.84 -7.02 -6.62
CA ILE A 19 23.94 -8.48 -6.46
C ILE A 19 23.04 -8.90 -5.31
N LEU A 20 22.18 -9.89 -5.55
CA LEU A 20 21.27 -10.46 -4.55
C LEU A 20 21.72 -11.88 -4.18
N PRO A 21 22.80 -12.04 -3.39
CA PRO A 21 23.44 -13.35 -3.17
C PRO A 21 22.55 -14.35 -2.41
N LEU A 22 21.50 -13.86 -1.74
CA LEU A 22 20.56 -14.66 -0.98
C LEU A 22 19.30 -15.05 -1.77
N GLY A 23 19.13 -14.54 -3.01
CA GLY A 23 17.90 -14.70 -3.78
C GLY A 23 17.53 -16.15 -4.07
N GLY A 24 18.53 -17.01 -4.28
CA GLY A 24 18.35 -18.45 -4.51
C GLY A 24 18.30 -19.30 -3.24
N LEU A 25 18.39 -18.70 -2.05
CA LEU A 25 18.50 -19.44 -0.79
C LEU A 25 17.22 -19.35 0.04
N THR A 26 16.86 -20.47 0.67
CA THR A 26 15.83 -20.45 1.69
C THR A 26 16.36 -19.83 2.96
N LYS A 27 15.46 -19.24 3.77
CA LYS A 27 15.86 -18.65 5.05
C LYS A 27 16.44 -19.68 6.02
N ALA A 28 15.96 -20.92 5.97
CA ALA A 28 16.50 -22.01 6.76
C ALA A 28 17.96 -22.27 6.38
N ARG A 29 18.27 -22.36 5.08
CA ARG A 29 19.64 -22.56 4.59
C ARG A 29 20.56 -21.40 4.97
N ILE A 30 20.08 -20.16 4.91
CA ILE A 30 20.86 -18.98 5.33
C ILE A 30 21.24 -19.07 6.82
N ARG A 31 20.30 -19.49 7.69
CA ARG A 31 20.57 -19.65 9.12
C ARG A 31 21.58 -20.76 9.40
N GLU A 32 21.44 -21.89 8.73
CA GLU A 32 22.38 -23.01 8.83
C GLU A 32 23.81 -22.58 8.45
N MET A 33 23.97 -21.93 7.29
CA MET A 33 25.28 -21.41 6.84
C MET A 33 25.88 -20.39 7.82
N ALA A 34 25.05 -19.55 8.45
CA ALA A 34 25.50 -18.60 9.45
C ALA A 34 25.99 -19.31 10.72
N THR A 35 25.27 -20.32 11.20
CA THR A 35 25.68 -21.15 12.35
C THR A 35 26.97 -21.91 12.08
N GLU A 36 27.11 -22.56 10.93
CA GLU A 36 28.32 -23.29 10.51
C GLU A 36 29.57 -22.38 10.53
N ARG A 37 29.39 -21.08 10.28
CA ARG A 37 30.46 -20.07 10.26
C ARG A 37 30.65 -19.34 11.59
N GLY A 38 29.95 -19.76 12.65
CA GLY A 38 30.08 -19.19 13.98
C GLY A 38 29.27 -17.92 14.25
N PHE A 39 28.36 -17.51 13.34
CA PHE A 39 27.51 -16.32 13.52
C PHE A 39 26.22 -16.62 14.29
N VAL A 40 26.33 -17.27 15.45
CA VAL A 40 25.19 -17.78 16.22
C VAL A 40 24.29 -16.64 16.75
N ASP A 41 24.88 -15.53 17.19
CA ASP A 41 24.12 -14.37 17.69
C ASP A 41 23.22 -13.74 16.61
N LEU A 42 23.67 -13.73 15.35
CA LEU A 42 22.89 -13.23 14.23
C LEU A 42 21.67 -14.12 13.95
N VAL A 43 21.81 -15.43 14.10
CA VAL A 43 20.74 -16.41 13.87
C VAL A 43 19.61 -16.26 14.88
N ASN A 44 19.98 -15.98 16.14
CA ASN A 44 19.05 -15.84 17.26
C ASN A 44 18.41 -14.46 17.36
N LYS A 45 18.92 -13.47 16.62
CA LYS A 45 18.34 -12.14 16.58
C LYS A 45 16.96 -12.18 15.89
N SER A 46 15.97 -11.59 16.56
CA SER A 46 14.66 -11.33 15.97
C SER A 46 14.78 -10.47 14.72
N GLU A 47 14.02 -10.79 13.67
CA GLU A 47 13.94 -9.93 12.49
C GLU A 47 13.34 -8.58 12.89
N SER A 48 13.92 -7.50 12.35
CA SER A 48 13.26 -6.20 12.38
C SER A 48 12.09 -6.27 11.41
N TYR A 49 10.90 -6.37 11.99
CA TYR A 49 9.67 -5.97 11.35
C TYR A 49 9.46 -4.50 11.76
N GLU A 50 8.90 -3.67 10.87
CA GLU A 50 8.63 -2.23 11.03
C GLU A 50 9.64 -1.25 10.39
N ILE A 51 9.21 0.01 10.31
CA ILE A 51 9.97 1.12 9.74
C ILE A 51 11.30 1.25 10.50
N CYS A 52 12.42 1.07 9.80
CA CYS A 52 13.76 0.95 10.39
C CYS A 52 14.17 2.09 11.34
N PHE A 53 13.54 3.26 11.25
CA PHE A 53 13.84 4.45 12.06
C PHE A 53 12.75 4.82 13.07
N VAL A 54 11.67 4.04 13.18
CA VAL A 54 10.60 4.27 14.17
C VAL A 54 10.82 3.31 15.34
N PRO A 55 11.23 3.80 16.52
CA PRO A 55 11.35 2.96 17.69
C PRO A 55 9.98 2.50 18.19
N ASP A 56 9.96 1.36 18.87
CA ASP A 56 8.84 0.86 19.69
C ASP A 56 7.49 0.66 18.98
N ASN A 57 7.49 0.56 17.64
CA ASN A 57 6.28 0.43 16.82
C ASN A 57 5.28 1.59 17.03
N ASP A 58 5.79 2.76 17.44
CA ASP A 58 4.98 3.95 17.75
C ASP A 58 5.11 5.01 16.65
N TYR A 59 4.55 4.71 15.47
CA TYR A 59 4.54 5.67 14.37
C TYR A 59 3.74 6.94 14.73
N ARG A 60 2.69 6.81 15.54
CA ARG A 60 1.85 7.93 15.98
C ARG A 60 2.69 8.91 16.81
N GLY A 61 3.39 8.42 17.83
CA GLY A 61 4.30 9.25 18.61
C GLY A 61 5.48 9.76 17.80
N PHE A 62 5.98 8.99 16.83
CA PHE A 62 6.99 9.50 15.89
C PHE A 62 6.48 10.72 15.11
N LEU A 63 5.27 10.65 14.54
CA LEU A 63 4.66 11.78 13.84
C LEU A 63 4.49 12.99 14.77
N LYS A 64 3.97 12.79 15.99
CA LYS A 64 3.80 13.85 16.98
C LYS A 64 5.12 14.53 17.37
N ARG A 65 6.20 13.76 17.52
CA ARG A 65 7.54 14.30 17.82
C ARG A 65 8.13 15.06 16.64
N ARG A 66 7.90 14.59 15.42
CA ARG A 66 8.50 15.17 14.21
C ARG A 66 7.74 16.41 13.72
N LEU A 67 6.43 16.46 13.95
CA LEU A 67 5.53 17.54 13.57
C LEU A 67 4.72 17.97 14.81
N PRO A 68 5.28 18.82 15.68
CA PRO A 68 4.65 19.21 16.95
C PRO A 68 3.26 19.85 16.79
N GLU A 69 3.01 20.54 15.68
CA GLU A 69 1.73 21.22 15.42
C GLU A 69 0.68 20.29 14.78
N LEU A 70 1.09 19.12 14.28
CA LEU A 70 0.21 18.20 13.55
C LEU A 70 -1.05 17.86 14.34
N GLU A 71 -0.90 17.56 15.64
CA GLU A 71 -2.03 17.17 16.48
C GLU A 71 -3.06 18.30 16.60
N ALA A 72 -2.62 19.56 16.72
CA ALA A 72 -3.51 20.70 16.77
C ALA A 72 -4.18 20.97 15.40
N GLU A 73 -3.45 20.79 14.31
CA GLU A 73 -3.95 21.02 12.94
C GLU A 73 -5.04 20.02 12.53
N VAL A 74 -4.87 18.74 12.87
CA VAL A 74 -5.80 17.67 12.47
C VAL A 74 -6.78 17.25 13.55
N ALA A 75 -6.72 17.86 14.74
CA ALA A 75 -7.61 17.53 15.85
C ALA A 75 -9.09 17.71 15.48
N GLY A 76 -9.93 16.80 16.00
CA GLY A 76 -11.38 16.95 15.95
C GLY A 76 -12.03 16.66 14.59
N GLY A 77 -11.34 15.91 13.72
CA GLY A 77 -11.92 15.38 12.49
C GLY A 77 -13.06 14.38 12.74
N ASN A 78 -13.81 14.06 11.70
CA ASN A 78 -15.05 13.30 11.81
C ASN A 78 -14.89 11.84 11.39
N PHE A 79 -15.43 10.93 12.19
CA PHE A 79 -15.83 9.64 11.66
C PHE A 79 -17.15 9.80 10.91
N VAL A 80 -17.19 9.36 9.66
CA VAL A 80 -18.40 9.37 8.83
C VAL A 80 -18.74 7.94 8.38
N ASP A 81 -20.00 7.63 8.16
CA ASP A 81 -20.39 6.36 7.55
C ASP A 81 -20.35 6.42 6.01
N VAL A 82 -20.66 5.30 5.35
CA VAL A 82 -20.73 5.19 3.89
C VAL A 82 -21.74 6.16 3.24
N ALA A 83 -22.74 6.63 3.99
CA ALA A 83 -23.73 7.60 3.53
C ALA A 83 -23.29 9.06 3.80
N GLY A 84 -22.09 9.26 4.38
CA GLY A 84 -21.57 10.58 4.74
C GLY A 84 -22.13 11.15 6.04
N LYS A 85 -22.89 10.36 6.81
CA LYS A 85 -23.39 10.83 8.11
C LYS A 85 -22.26 10.81 9.14
N VAL A 86 -22.10 11.91 9.86
CA VAL A 86 -21.16 11.98 10.98
C VAL A 86 -21.63 11.04 12.10
N ILE A 87 -20.77 10.10 12.45
CA ILE A 87 -21.01 9.06 13.46
C ILE A 87 -20.06 9.20 14.65
N GLY A 88 -19.13 10.15 14.65
CA GLY A 88 -18.25 10.42 15.79
C GLY A 88 -17.11 11.37 15.44
N LYS A 89 -16.19 11.56 16.39
CA LYS A 89 -14.96 12.36 16.20
C LYS A 89 -13.71 11.51 16.44
N HIS A 90 -12.60 11.97 15.86
CA HIS A 90 -11.28 11.35 16.01
C HIS A 90 -10.17 12.37 16.28
N GLU A 91 -9.00 11.88 16.66
CA GLU A 91 -7.83 12.69 17.01
C GLU A 91 -7.09 13.26 15.78
N GLY A 92 -7.41 12.76 14.58
CA GLY A 92 -6.92 13.28 13.32
C GLY A 92 -6.65 12.17 12.31
N TYR A 93 -6.92 12.42 11.03
CA TYR A 93 -6.83 11.39 9.99
C TYR A 93 -5.47 10.66 9.86
N PRO A 94 -4.29 11.29 10.12
CA PRO A 94 -2.99 10.62 9.96
C PRO A 94 -2.75 9.46 10.94
N PHE A 95 -3.56 9.35 11.99
CA PHE A 95 -3.44 8.30 13.00
C PHE A 95 -4.25 7.04 12.66
N TYR A 96 -4.83 6.99 11.46
CA TYR A 96 -5.65 5.88 10.98
C TYR A 96 -5.10 5.33 9.68
N THR A 97 -5.44 4.07 9.38
CA THR A 97 -5.02 3.40 8.14
C THR A 97 -6.21 2.67 7.54
N VAL A 98 -6.37 2.71 6.23
CA VAL A 98 -7.41 1.92 5.54
C VAL A 98 -7.24 0.43 5.85
N GLY A 99 -8.34 -0.26 6.16
CA GLY A 99 -8.37 -1.63 6.65
C GLY A 99 -8.18 -1.77 8.16
N GLN A 100 -7.92 -0.69 8.90
CA GLN A 100 -7.78 -0.72 10.35
C GLN A 100 -9.10 -1.05 11.04
N ARG A 101 -9.10 -2.09 11.89
CA ARG A 101 -10.22 -2.51 12.73
C ARG A 101 -10.09 -2.09 14.19
N LYS A 102 -8.87 -2.16 14.75
CA LYS A 102 -8.59 -1.90 16.18
C LYS A 102 -8.15 -0.45 16.40
N GLY A 103 -8.27 0.05 17.62
CA GLY A 103 -7.74 1.37 17.97
C GLY A 103 -8.52 2.55 17.36
N LEU A 104 -9.82 2.37 17.12
CA LEU A 104 -10.73 3.43 16.64
C LEU A 104 -11.26 4.32 17.77
N GLY A 105 -10.96 4.01 19.03
CA GLY A 105 -11.34 4.82 20.21
C GLY A 105 -12.80 4.75 20.62
N LYS A 106 -13.67 4.07 19.84
CA LYS A 106 -15.10 3.90 20.16
C LYS A 106 -15.69 2.64 19.52
N ALA A 107 -16.82 2.20 20.06
CA ALA A 107 -17.65 1.16 19.45
C ALA A 107 -18.67 1.77 18.48
N PHE A 108 -18.89 1.11 17.34
CA PHE A 108 -19.84 1.54 16.30
C PHE A 108 -21.08 0.63 16.18
N GLY A 109 -21.18 -0.41 17.02
CA GLY A 109 -22.30 -1.35 17.03
C GLY A 109 -22.20 -2.51 16.02
N PHE A 110 -21.16 -2.52 15.18
CA PHE A 110 -20.83 -3.59 14.24
C PHE A 110 -19.31 -3.73 14.09
N PRO A 111 -18.78 -4.78 13.43
CA PRO A 111 -17.37 -4.90 13.10
C PRO A 111 -16.92 -3.78 12.14
N ALA A 112 -16.49 -2.66 12.71
CA ALA A 112 -16.10 -1.45 11.98
C ALA A 112 -14.66 -1.49 11.47
N TYR A 113 -14.48 -1.02 10.24
CA TYR A 113 -13.19 -0.85 9.57
C TYR A 113 -13.09 0.57 9.02
N VAL A 114 -11.87 1.12 8.98
CA VAL A 114 -11.56 2.33 8.21
C VAL A 114 -11.57 1.96 6.74
N ILE A 115 -12.53 2.46 5.97
CA ILE A 115 -12.69 2.09 4.55
C ILE A 115 -12.10 3.12 3.59
N GLU A 116 -11.97 4.36 4.05
CA GLU A 116 -11.45 5.48 3.27
C GLU A 116 -10.94 6.56 4.24
N ILE A 117 -9.94 7.32 3.81
CA ILE A 117 -9.42 8.48 4.53
C ILE A 117 -9.50 9.68 3.58
N ARG A 118 -10.19 10.73 3.98
CA ARG A 118 -10.35 11.98 3.22
C ARG A 118 -9.57 13.08 3.92
N LYS A 119 -8.36 13.34 3.44
CA LYS A 119 -7.45 14.31 4.06
C LYS A 119 -7.98 15.74 3.97
N GLU A 120 -8.67 16.07 2.88
CA GLU A 120 -9.15 17.42 2.55
C GLU A 120 -10.27 17.86 3.50
N THR A 121 -11.12 16.93 3.92
CA THR A 121 -12.24 17.17 4.84
C THR A 121 -11.92 16.75 6.29
N ASN A 122 -10.73 16.20 6.53
CA ASN A 122 -10.33 15.59 7.80
C ASN A 122 -11.36 14.55 8.28
N GLU A 123 -11.74 13.65 7.37
CA GLU A 123 -12.73 12.60 7.64
C GLU A 123 -12.12 11.20 7.52
N VAL A 124 -12.57 10.31 8.41
CA VAL A 124 -12.28 8.88 8.35
C VAL A 124 -13.60 8.15 8.14
N VAL A 125 -13.74 7.51 6.98
CA VAL A 125 -14.96 6.79 6.62
C VAL A 125 -14.93 5.40 7.26
N ILE A 126 -16.01 5.04 7.94
CA ILE A 126 -16.18 3.77 8.64
C ILE A 126 -17.26 2.94 7.95
N GLY A 127 -16.94 1.67 7.71
CA GLY A 127 -17.84 0.70 7.10
C GLY A 127 -17.54 -0.73 7.56
N GLN A 128 -18.14 -1.69 6.86
CA GLN A 128 -17.90 -3.12 7.06
C GLN A 128 -16.72 -3.60 6.21
N ILE A 129 -16.35 -4.87 6.34
CA ILE A 129 -15.19 -5.42 5.62
C ILE A 129 -15.45 -5.49 4.12
N GLU A 130 -16.70 -5.70 3.72
CA GLU A 130 -17.13 -5.77 2.32
C GLU A 130 -16.99 -4.42 1.63
N ASP A 131 -17.13 -3.32 2.37
CA ASP A 131 -16.98 -1.95 1.87
C ASP A 131 -15.52 -1.59 1.52
N LEU A 132 -14.55 -2.43 1.91
CA LEU A 132 -13.13 -2.30 1.52
C LEU A 132 -12.83 -2.87 0.14
N ASN A 133 -13.74 -3.67 -0.42
CA ASN A 133 -13.52 -4.36 -1.69
C ASN A 133 -13.56 -3.35 -2.83
N ARG A 134 -12.59 -3.46 -3.74
CA ARG A 134 -12.45 -2.62 -4.93
C ARG A 134 -12.06 -3.51 -6.09
N THR A 135 -12.51 -3.14 -7.28
CA THR A 135 -12.28 -3.91 -8.52
C THR A 135 -11.28 -3.23 -9.45
N GLY A 136 -10.80 -2.04 -9.09
CA GLY A 136 -9.69 -1.43 -9.79
C GLY A 136 -9.03 -0.29 -9.02
N MET A 137 -7.91 0.18 -9.56
CA MET A 137 -7.16 1.30 -9.00
C MET A 137 -6.32 2.02 -10.05
N TRP A 138 -5.90 3.23 -9.70
CA TRP A 138 -4.95 4.01 -10.47
C TRP A 138 -3.64 4.16 -9.71
N VAL A 139 -2.55 3.95 -10.42
CA VAL A 139 -1.19 3.98 -9.89
C VAL A 139 -0.38 5.03 -10.66
N GLY A 140 0.39 5.84 -9.94
CA GLY A 140 1.24 6.87 -10.53
C GLY A 140 2.64 6.87 -9.95
N GLN A 141 3.47 7.84 -10.39
CA GLN A 141 4.89 7.90 -10.03
C GLN A 141 5.58 6.56 -10.26
N LEU A 142 5.41 6.07 -11.49
CA LEU A 142 5.78 4.72 -11.89
C LEU A 142 7.30 4.55 -11.89
N ASN A 143 7.74 3.37 -11.47
CA ASN A 143 9.10 2.88 -11.70
C ASN A 143 9.01 1.56 -12.46
N MET A 144 9.36 1.63 -13.74
CA MET A 144 9.25 0.51 -14.66
C MET A 144 10.58 -0.27 -14.70
N GLN A 145 10.49 -1.60 -14.69
CA GLN A 145 11.65 -2.48 -14.53
C GLN A 145 11.86 -3.38 -15.75
N LYS A 146 10.88 -4.23 -16.05
CA LYS A 146 10.98 -5.23 -17.12
C LYS A 146 10.81 -4.61 -18.51
N TYR A 147 9.82 -3.73 -18.64
CA TYR A 147 9.47 -3.03 -19.87
C TYR A 147 9.58 -1.53 -19.64
N ALA A 148 9.94 -0.75 -20.66
CA ALA A 148 9.91 0.72 -20.54
C ALA A 148 8.47 1.24 -20.45
N GLU A 149 7.56 0.62 -21.19
CA GLU A 149 6.14 0.94 -21.26
C GLU A 149 5.31 -0.35 -21.37
N ILE A 150 4.04 -0.29 -20.97
CA ILE A 150 3.08 -1.39 -21.13
C ILE A 150 2.49 -1.37 -22.55
N PRO A 151 2.33 -2.54 -23.20
CA PRO A 151 1.67 -2.61 -24.52
C PRO A 151 0.28 -1.98 -24.53
N GLU A 152 -0.12 -1.41 -25.67
CA GLU A 152 -1.43 -0.75 -25.83
C GLU A 152 -2.61 -1.69 -25.53
N ALA A 153 -2.48 -2.96 -25.91
CA ALA A 153 -3.45 -4.02 -25.62
C ALA A 153 -3.60 -4.34 -24.12
N GLY A 154 -2.74 -3.80 -23.26
CA GLY A 154 -2.64 -4.13 -21.85
C GLY A 154 -1.70 -5.31 -21.58
N LEU A 155 -1.45 -5.57 -20.31
CA LEU A 155 -0.63 -6.67 -19.84
C LEU A 155 -1.32 -7.38 -18.66
N GLU A 156 -1.42 -8.70 -18.73
CA GLU A 156 -1.87 -9.53 -17.61
C GLU A 156 -0.76 -9.64 -16.56
N THR A 157 -1.13 -9.42 -15.30
CA THR A 157 -0.18 -9.37 -14.19
C THR A 157 -0.78 -9.95 -12.92
N ILE A 158 0.08 -10.42 -12.03
CA ILE A 158 -0.28 -10.55 -10.62
C ILE A 158 0.07 -9.21 -9.97
N THR A 159 -0.92 -8.52 -9.41
CA THR A 159 -0.72 -7.20 -8.78
C THR A 159 -0.83 -7.30 -7.26
N LYS A 160 0.20 -6.82 -6.56
CA LYS A 160 0.20 -6.71 -5.08
C LYS A 160 -0.07 -5.28 -4.65
N VAL A 161 -0.99 -5.08 -3.71
CA VAL A 161 -1.34 -3.76 -3.14
C VAL A 161 -0.75 -3.51 -1.74
N ARG A 162 -0.02 -4.49 -1.20
CA ARG A 162 0.69 -4.43 0.08
C ARG A 162 1.78 -5.52 0.16
N TYR A 163 2.76 -5.35 1.04
CA TYR A 163 3.94 -6.24 1.12
C TYR A 163 3.61 -7.72 1.37
N LYS A 164 2.66 -8.03 2.25
CA LYS A 164 2.26 -9.41 2.58
C LYS A 164 1.08 -9.91 1.74
N ASP A 165 0.80 -9.24 0.63
CA ASP A 165 -0.22 -9.67 -0.30
C ASP A 165 0.25 -10.90 -1.09
N ALA A 166 -0.65 -11.84 -1.33
CA ALA A 166 -0.42 -12.90 -2.31
C ALA A 166 -0.39 -12.31 -3.72
N GLY A 167 -1.09 -11.18 -3.92
CA GLY A 167 -1.36 -10.58 -5.21
C GLY A 167 -2.67 -11.10 -5.78
N THR A 168 -3.21 -10.35 -6.74
CA THR A 168 -4.46 -10.68 -7.43
C THR A 168 -4.26 -10.49 -8.91
N ASP A 169 -4.82 -11.40 -9.70
CA ASP A 169 -4.75 -11.32 -11.15
C ASP A 169 -5.46 -10.04 -11.63
N ALA A 170 -4.79 -9.32 -12.53
CA ALA A 170 -5.25 -8.05 -13.03
C ALA A 170 -4.70 -7.76 -14.42
N ILE A 171 -5.48 -7.06 -15.24
CA ILE A 171 -5.00 -6.43 -16.45
C ILE A 171 -4.58 -5.00 -16.15
N ILE A 172 -3.38 -4.62 -16.61
CA ILE A 172 -2.87 -3.26 -16.50
C ILE A 172 -2.80 -2.57 -17.85
N HIS A 173 -3.19 -1.30 -17.88
CA HIS A 173 -3.06 -0.42 -19.04
C HIS A 173 -2.33 0.86 -18.65
N GLN A 174 -1.36 1.28 -19.47
CA GLN A 174 -0.62 2.51 -19.23
C GLN A 174 -1.25 3.69 -19.97
N PHE A 175 -1.47 4.77 -19.24
CA PHE A 175 -1.96 6.05 -19.74
C PHE A 175 -0.97 7.13 -19.33
N ALA A 176 -0.05 7.47 -20.24
CA ALA A 176 1.06 8.39 -19.99
C ALA A 176 1.88 8.00 -18.74
N ASP A 177 1.79 8.77 -17.67
CA ASP A 177 2.54 8.62 -16.41
C ASP A 177 1.80 7.78 -15.35
N LYS A 178 0.68 7.14 -15.72
CA LYS A 178 -0.15 6.34 -14.81
C LYS A 178 -0.47 4.98 -15.40
N ILE A 179 -0.74 4.03 -14.51
CA ILE A 179 -1.27 2.72 -14.85
C ILE A 179 -2.67 2.59 -14.26
N LYS A 180 -3.63 2.23 -15.11
CA LYS A 180 -4.93 1.71 -14.70
C LYS A 180 -4.78 0.22 -14.42
N VAL A 181 -5.32 -0.23 -13.31
CA VAL A 181 -5.31 -1.63 -12.89
C VAL A 181 -6.75 -2.07 -12.72
N ASP A 182 -7.17 -3.04 -13.52
CA ASP A 182 -8.48 -3.67 -13.40
C ASP A 182 -8.27 -5.10 -12.92
N PHE A 183 -8.75 -5.41 -11.71
CA PHE A 183 -8.62 -6.73 -11.11
C PHE A 183 -9.70 -7.67 -11.63
N HIS A 184 -9.36 -8.94 -11.81
CA HIS A 184 -10.33 -9.97 -12.17
C HIS A 184 -11.22 -10.36 -10.99
N ASP A 185 -10.66 -10.30 -9.76
CA ASP A 185 -11.39 -10.50 -8.51
C ASP A 185 -11.30 -9.25 -7.62
N ALA A 186 -12.30 -9.03 -6.77
CA ALA A 186 -12.30 -7.87 -5.88
C ALA A 186 -11.18 -7.94 -4.84
N VAL A 187 -10.42 -6.85 -4.69
CA VAL A 187 -9.32 -6.73 -3.74
C VAL A 187 -9.74 -5.86 -2.57
N SER A 188 -9.53 -6.38 -1.36
CA SER A 188 -9.87 -5.69 -0.12
C SER A 188 -8.73 -4.79 0.36
N GLY A 189 -9.06 -3.55 0.74
CA GLY A 189 -8.17 -2.65 1.47
C GLY A 189 -7.11 -1.99 0.59
N ILE A 190 -7.48 -1.62 -0.65
CA ILE A 190 -6.63 -0.82 -1.52
C ILE A 190 -6.52 0.61 -0.95
N ALA A 191 -5.36 0.94 -0.40
CA ALA A 191 -5.13 2.19 0.32
C ALA A 191 -4.28 3.18 -0.52
N PRO A 192 -4.79 4.38 -0.85
CA PRO A 192 -3.97 5.43 -1.43
C PRO A 192 -2.71 5.73 -0.61
N GLY A 193 -1.59 5.93 -1.29
CA GLY A 193 -0.27 6.13 -0.67
C GLY A 193 0.47 4.83 -0.33
N GLN A 194 -0.15 3.65 -0.44
CA GLN A 194 0.59 2.38 -0.50
C GLN A 194 1.18 2.16 -1.89
N ALA A 195 2.18 1.29 -1.98
CA ALA A 195 2.73 0.89 -3.26
C ALA A 195 1.84 -0.18 -3.92
N ALA A 196 1.74 -0.13 -5.24
CA ALA A 196 1.28 -1.23 -6.07
C ALA A 196 2.47 -1.76 -6.86
N VAL A 197 2.63 -3.08 -6.92
CA VAL A 197 3.71 -3.74 -7.66
C VAL A 197 3.14 -4.81 -8.57
N PHE A 198 3.55 -4.78 -9.83
CA PHE A 198 3.04 -5.61 -10.91
C PHE A 198 4.05 -6.71 -11.23
N TYR A 199 3.59 -7.95 -11.34
CA TYR A 199 4.44 -9.11 -11.58
C TYR A 199 4.00 -9.87 -12.83
N GLU A 200 4.97 -10.35 -13.59
CA GLU A 200 4.80 -11.32 -14.68
C GLU A 200 5.60 -12.57 -14.32
N GLY A 201 4.91 -13.60 -13.84
CA GLY A 201 5.57 -14.74 -13.21
C GLY A 201 6.38 -14.31 -11.99
N ASN A 202 7.71 -14.49 -12.04
CA ASN A 202 8.62 -14.08 -10.97
C ASN A 202 9.28 -12.70 -11.21
N ASP A 203 9.00 -12.07 -12.35
CA ASP A 203 9.62 -10.80 -12.70
C ASP A 203 8.77 -9.63 -12.20
N VAL A 204 9.42 -8.65 -11.59
CA VAL A 204 8.79 -7.35 -11.32
C VAL A 204 8.70 -6.60 -12.64
N VAL A 205 7.48 -6.36 -13.11
CA VAL A 205 7.24 -5.51 -14.29
C VAL A 205 7.52 -4.05 -13.95
N GLY A 206 7.03 -3.61 -12.79
CA GLY A 206 7.20 -2.27 -12.26
C GLY A 206 6.35 -2.06 -11.02
N GLY A 207 6.31 -0.83 -10.53
CA GLY A 207 5.42 -0.43 -9.46
C GLY A 207 5.21 1.07 -9.40
N GLY A 208 4.36 1.52 -8.49
CA GLY A 208 4.09 2.93 -8.27
C GLY A 208 3.27 3.14 -7.00
N TRP A 209 2.87 4.38 -6.77
CA TRP A 209 2.01 4.74 -5.65
C TRP A 209 0.55 4.68 -6.06
N ILE A 210 -0.25 3.99 -5.25
CA ILE A 210 -1.70 3.95 -5.41
C ILE A 210 -2.23 5.37 -5.19
N LEU A 211 -2.85 5.94 -6.21
CA LEU A 211 -3.43 7.28 -6.15
C LEU A 211 -4.86 7.22 -5.63
N LYS A 212 -5.64 6.25 -6.12
CA LYS A 212 -7.04 6.01 -5.74
C LYS A 212 -7.49 4.63 -6.18
N SER A 213 -8.54 4.11 -5.54
CA SER A 213 -9.23 2.88 -5.92
C SER A 213 -10.67 3.16 -6.37
N TYR A 214 -11.27 2.25 -7.12
CA TYR A 214 -12.63 2.41 -7.66
C TYR A 214 -13.37 1.07 -7.76
N GLN A 215 -14.67 1.16 -8.04
CA GLN A 215 -15.42 0.04 -8.60
C GLN A 215 -15.51 0.19 -10.12
N GLN A 216 -15.28 -0.90 -10.86
CA GLN A 216 -15.49 -0.91 -12.30
C GLN A 216 -16.95 -0.52 -12.62
N GLY A 217 -17.13 0.31 -13.65
CA GLY A 217 -18.39 0.97 -13.98
C GLY A 217 -18.67 2.26 -13.21
N SER A 218 -17.79 2.69 -12.28
CA SER A 218 -17.94 3.95 -11.56
C SER A 218 -17.29 5.14 -12.28
N VAL A 219 -17.75 6.36 -11.99
CA VAL A 219 -17.17 7.60 -12.57
C VAL A 219 -15.69 7.79 -12.27
N PHE A 220 -15.18 7.18 -11.20
CA PHE A 220 -13.78 7.26 -10.78
C PHE A 220 -12.84 6.36 -11.59
N GLU A 221 -13.39 5.48 -12.41
CA GLU A 221 -12.65 4.63 -13.35
C GLU A 221 -11.96 5.45 -14.44
N ASN A 222 -12.57 6.56 -14.89
CA ASN A 222 -12.11 7.34 -16.04
C ASN A 222 -10.86 8.18 -15.74
N TYR A 223 -9.87 8.17 -16.66
CA TYR A 223 -8.62 8.93 -16.52
C TYR A 223 -8.84 10.45 -16.31
N GLN A 224 -9.82 11.03 -16.98
CA GLN A 224 -10.17 12.47 -16.89
C GLN A 224 -10.49 12.94 -15.48
N SER A 225 -10.92 12.04 -14.59
CA SER A 225 -11.17 12.39 -13.18
C SER A 225 -9.92 12.86 -12.42
N PHE A 226 -8.71 12.66 -12.96
CA PHE A 226 -7.49 13.27 -12.44
C PHE A 226 -7.22 14.70 -12.95
N GLU A 227 -7.84 15.09 -14.05
CA GLU A 227 -7.67 16.43 -14.64
C GLU A 227 -8.56 17.46 -13.95
N VAL A 228 -9.73 17.04 -13.44
CA VAL A 228 -10.70 17.91 -12.77
C VAL A 228 -10.17 18.48 -11.43
N ASN A 229 -9.21 17.81 -10.78
CA ASN A 229 -8.62 18.27 -9.51
C ASN A 229 -7.43 19.24 -9.67
N LYS A 230 -7.21 19.78 -10.88
CA LYS A 230 -6.14 20.77 -11.15
C LYS A 230 -6.65 22.22 -11.30
N ALA A 231 -7.92 22.50 -10.99
CA ALA A 231 -8.50 23.86 -11.03
C ALA A 231 -8.57 24.50 -9.65
#